data_AF-A0A7J7P2B6-F1
#
_entry.id   AF-A0A7J7P2B6-F1
#
_cell.length_a   1.000
_cell.length_b   1.000
_cell.length_c   1.000
_cell.angle_alpha   90.00
_cell.angle_beta   90.00
_cell.angle_gamma   90.00
#
_symmetry.space_group_name_H-M   'P 1'
#
loop_
_entity.id
_entity.type
_entity.pdbx_description
1 polymer ?
#
loop_
_entity_poly.entity_id
_entity_poly.type
_entity_poly.pdbx_seq_one_letter_code
_entity_poly.pdbx_strand_id
1 'polypeptide(L)'
;MRVQWFVILTWFTGFSYLLSTVTSRNATLVPDEVEALKEIGKTLGKVWNFSVDPCSGEQGWATPNPLKGFDNNVSCDCNGTVCHVIGM
;
A
#
# COMPACT_ATOMS: atom_id res chain seq x y z
N MET A 1 20.36 -14.02 44.86
CA MET A 1 19.73 -14.91 43.84
C MET A 1 18.22 -14.62 43.70
N ARG A 2 17.84 -13.38 43.41
CA ARG A 2 16.43 -12.96 43.20
C ARG A 2 16.27 -11.89 42.10
N VAL A 3 17.36 -11.54 41.40
CA VAL A 3 17.40 -10.51 40.34
C VAL A 3 17.64 -11.13 38.96
N GLN A 4 18.13 -12.37 38.90
CA GLN A 4 18.46 -13.06 37.65
C GLN A 4 17.21 -13.46 36.84
N TRP A 5 16.04 -13.59 37.50
CA TRP A 5 14.78 -13.98 36.85
C TRP A 5 14.14 -12.83 36.05
N PHE A 6 14.28 -11.58 36.54
CA PHE A 6 13.79 -10.39 35.82
C PHE A 6 14.54 -10.18 34.50
N VAL A 7 15.85 -10.44 34.50
CA VAL A 7 16.68 -10.33 33.29
C VAL A 7 16.26 -11.37 32.25
N ILE A 8 16.02 -12.62 32.64
CA ILE A 8 15.60 -13.68 31.71
C ILE A 8 14.24 -13.38 31.06
N LEU A 9 13.28 -12.82 31.81
CA LEU A 9 11.98 -12.42 31.26
C LEU A 9 12.09 -11.30 30.21
N THR A 10 12.98 -10.32 30.44
CA THR A 10 13.22 -9.23 29.47
C THR A 10 13.91 -9.70 28.18
N TRP A 11 14.63 -10.83 28.21
CA TRP A 11 15.25 -11.42 27.02
C TRP A 11 14.24 -12.21 26.17
N PHE A 12 13.24 -12.85 26.80
CA PHE A 12 12.19 -13.56 26.07
C PHE A 12 11.13 -12.63 25.45
N THR A 13 10.84 -11.50 26.07
CA THR A 13 9.84 -10.53 25.54
C THR A 13 10.44 -9.49 24.58
N GLY A 14 11.77 -9.39 24.50
CA GLY A 14 12.47 -8.49 23.59
C GLY A 14 12.61 -8.99 22.13
N PHE A 15 12.37 -10.28 21.87
CA PHE A 15 12.45 -10.86 20.52
C PHE A 15 11.13 -10.84 19.74
N SER A 16 10.03 -10.39 20.36
CA SER A 16 8.70 -10.42 19.73
C SER A 16 8.28 -9.10 19.07
N TYR A 17 9.15 -8.09 19.06
CA TYR A 17 8.96 -6.84 18.32
C TYR A 17 9.65 -6.90 16.94
N LEU A 18 9.37 -7.96 16.18
CA LEU A 18 9.52 -7.92 14.73
C LEU A 18 8.18 -7.50 14.16
N LEU A 19 8.13 -6.19 13.92
CA LEU A 19 7.11 -5.45 13.22
C LEU A 19 6.88 -6.07 11.83
N SER A 20 6.03 -7.09 11.73
CA SER A 20 5.55 -7.58 10.43
C SER A 20 4.43 -6.68 9.92
N THR A 21 4.73 -5.41 9.68
CA THR A 21 4.00 -4.71 8.61
C THR A 21 4.60 -5.24 7.32
N VAL A 22 3.98 -6.27 6.73
CA VAL A 22 4.19 -6.59 5.32
C VAL A 22 3.61 -5.41 4.55
N THR A 23 4.39 -4.34 4.41
CA THR A 23 4.20 -3.42 3.31
C THR A 23 4.67 -4.21 2.12
N SER A 24 3.74 -4.72 1.32
CA SER A 24 4.00 -5.30 0.01
C SER A 24 4.52 -4.19 -0.92
N ARG A 25 5.72 -3.70 -0.64
CA ARG A 25 6.42 -2.65 -1.41
C ARG A 25 6.81 -3.11 -2.82
N ASN A 26 6.46 -4.34 -3.16
CA ASN A 26 6.79 -5.02 -4.39
C ASN A 26 5.59 -5.78 -4.97
N ALA A 27 4.39 -5.65 -4.38
CA ALA A 27 3.21 -6.17 -5.04
C ALA A 27 2.90 -5.26 -6.21
N THR A 28 2.78 -5.86 -7.38
CA THR A 28 2.65 -5.11 -8.63
C THR A 28 1.25 -5.33 -9.17
N LEU A 29 0.62 -4.25 -9.61
CA LEU A 29 -0.64 -4.31 -10.35
C LEU A 29 -0.44 -5.08 -11.66
N VAL A 30 -1.42 -5.88 -12.06
CA VAL A 30 -1.33 -6.63 -13.32
C VAL A 30 -1.23 -5.65 -14.52
N PRO A 31 -0.41 -5.96 -15.55
CA PRO A 31 -0.16 -5.04 -16.66
C PRO A 31 -1.43 -4.54 -17.36
N ASP A 32 -2.44 -5.41 -17.50
CA ASP A 32 -3.71 -5.10 -18.16
C ASP A 32 -4.50 -4.02 -17.39
N GLU A 33 -4.47 -4.07 -16.06
CA GLU A 33 -5.11 -3.04 -15.22
C GLU A 33 -4.36 -1.71 -15.28
N VAL A 34 -3.02 -1.75 -15.41
CA VAL A 34 -2.21 -0.53 -15.63
C VAL A 34 -2.55 0.12 -16.98
N GLU A 35 -2.78 -0.68 -18.03
CA GLU A 35 -3.20 -0.17 -19.33
C GLU A 35 -4.61 0.44 -19.27
N ALA A 36 -5.56 -0.25 -18.65
CA ALA A 36 -6.90 0.29 -18.43
C ALA A 36 -6.88 1.61 -17.64
N LEU A 37 -6.06 1.70 -16.58
CA LEU A 37 -5.86 2.94 -15.83
C LEU A 37 -5.28 4.08 -16.68
N LYS A 38 -4.42 3.79 -17.67
CA LYS A 38 -3.93 4.81 -18.61
C LYS A 38 -5.06 5.34 -19.48
N GLU A 39 -5.95 4.49 -19.96
CA GLU A 39 -7.10 4.92 -20.76
C GLU A 39 -8.11 5.72 -19.93
N ILE A 40 -8.41 5.27 -18.71
CA ILE A 40 -9.27 5.99 -17.76
C ILE A 40 -8.66 7.36 -17.45
N GLY A 41 -7.36 7.40 -17.14
CA GLY A 41 -6.65 8.64 -16.84
C GLY A 41 -6.69 9.64 -18.00
N LYS A 42 -6.50 9.18 -19.24
CA LYS A 42 -6.66 10.01 -20.45
C LYS A 42 -8.08 10.54 -20.60
N THR A 43 -9.08 9.68 -20.38
CA THR A 43 -10.50 10.03 -20.53
C THR A 43 -10.94 11.06 -19.48
N LEU A 44 -10.47 10.90 -18.24
CA LEU A 44 -10.80 11.79 -17.12
C LEU A 44 -9.87 13.00 -16.98
N GLY A 45 -8.85 13.14 -17.84
CA GLY A 45 -7.85 14.21 -17.74
C GLY A 45 -6.99 14.14 -16.48
N LYS A 46 -6.78 12.94 -15.93
CA LYS A 46 -5.96 12.73 -14.72
C LYS A 46 -4.48 12.74 -15.07
N VAL A 47 -3.68 13.40 -14.24
CA VAL A 47 -2.22 13.47 -14.38
C VAL A 47 -1.57 12.50 -13.40
N TRP A 48 -1.85 11.22 -13.57
CA TRP A 48 -1.27 10.16 -12.74
C TRP A 48 0.14 9.79 -13.20
N ASN A 49 1.03 9.52 -12.25
CA ASN A 49 2.39 9.07 -12.56
C ASN A 49 2.47 7.55 -12.64
N PHE A 50 2.49 7.01 -13.86
CA PHE A 50 2.60 5.57 -14.11
C PHE A 50 4.02 5.00 -13.93
N SER A 51 5.01 5.83 -13.56
CA SER A 51 6.34 5.35 -13.19
C SER A 51 6.43 4.86 -11.74
N VAL A 52 5.37 5.09 -10.95
CA VAL A 52 5.22 4.54 -9.60
C VAL A 52 4.07 3.55 -9.56
N ASP A 53 4.03 2.73 -8.51
CA ASP A 53 2.94 1.78 -8.29
C ASP A 53 1.59 2.52 -8.12
N PRO A 54 0.58 2.24 -8.96
CA PRO A 54 -0.75 2.85 -8.85
C PRO A 54 -1.44 2.62 -7.51
N CYS A 55 -1.14 1.51 -6.83
CA CYS A 55 -1.73 1.17 -5.54
C CYS A 55 -1.01 1.81 -4.34
N SER A 56 0.12 2.49 -4.58
CA SER A 56 0.87 3.16 -3.51
C SER A 56 0.14 4.37 -2.94
N GLY A 57 -0.79 4.97 -3.70
CA GLY A 57 -1.41 6.25 -3.38
C GLY A 57 -0.45 7.44 -3.51
N GLU A 58 0.81 7.24 -3.91
CA GLU A 58 1.80 8.30 -4.06
C GLU A 58 1.65 9.03 -5.41
N GLN A 59 2.32 10.18 -5.57
CA GLN A 59 2.49 10.87 -6.87
C GLN A 59 1.19 11.09 -7.67
N GLY A 60 0.10 11.43 -6.98
CA GLY A 60 -1.19 11.76 -7.59
C GLY A 60 -2.17 10.59 -7.71
N TRP A 61 -1.82 9.39 -7.23
CA TRP A 61 -2.75 8.26 -7.18
C TRP A 61 -3.77 8.34 -6.06
N ALA A 62 -3.48 9.08 -4.98
CA ALA A 62 -4.43 9.42 -3.92
C ALA A 62 -4.40 10.92 -3.61
N THR A 63 -5.58 11.55 -3.53
CA THR A 63 -5.73 12.90 -2.95
C THR A 63 -6.17 12.76 -1.49
N PRO A 64 -5.38 13.25 -0.50
CA PRO A 64 -5.81 13.24 0.88
C PRO A 64 -6.95 14.25 1.10
N ASN A 65 -8.01 13.82 1.78
CA ASN A 65 -9.20 14.63 2.11
C ASN A 65 -9.84 15.33 0.89
N PRO A 66 -10.27 14.58 -0.14
CA PRO A 66 -10.89 15.17 -1.32
C PRO A 66 -12.24 15.81 -0.98
N LEU A 67 -12.60 16.84 -1.75
CA LEU A 67 -13.98 17.34 -1.77
C LEU A 67 -14.88 16.25 -2.35
N LYS A 68 -16.07 16.06 -1.80
CA LYS A 68 -17.02 15.03 -2.25
C LYS A 68 -17.23 15.10 -3.77
N GLY A 69 -16.94 14.02 -4.49
CA GLY A 69 -17.06 13.95 -5.94
C GLY A 69 -15.80 14.36 -6.73
N PHE A 70 -14.73 14.77 -6.03
CA PHE A 70 -13.40 14.97 -6.57
C PHE A 70 -12.41 13.95 -6.00
N ASP A 71 -12.95 12.83 -5.52
CA ASP A 71 -12.18 11.68 -5.08
C ASP A 71 -11.25 11.24 -6.21
N ASN A 72 -9.99 11.05 -5.84
CA ASN A 72 -8.94 10.65 -6.74
C ASN A 72 -8.12 9.63 -5.97
N ASN A 73 -8.63 8.42 -5.93
CA ASN A 73 -8.02 7.33 -5.19
C ASN A 73 -8.30 6.03 -5.92
N VAL A 74 -7.28 5.21 -6.16
CA VAL A 74 -7.47 3.85 -6.63
C VAL A 74 -7.39 2.92 -5.43
N SER A 75 -8.41 2.08 -5.25
CA SER A 75 -8.43 1.08 -4.19
C SER A 75 -8.01 -0.26 -4.76
N CYS A 76 -7.02 -0.87 -4.12
CA CYS A 76 -6.46 -2.15 -4.55
C CYS A 76 -6.61 -3.21 -3.45
N ASP A 77 -6.82 -4.45 -3.87
CA ASP A 77 -6.68 -5.65 -3.04
C ASP A 77 -5.45 -6.44 -3.50
N CYS A 78 -4.58 -6.79 -2.56
CA CYS A 78 -3.31 -7.44 -2.85
C CYS A 78 -3.26 -8.80 -2.18
N ASN A 79 -3.25 -9.87 -2.99
CA ASN A 79 -3.06 -11.23 -2.52
C ASN A 79 -1.60 -11.64 -2.74
N GLY A 80 -0.76 -11.41 -1.73
CA GLY A 80 0.68 -11.68 -1.81
C GLY A 80 1.42 -10.63 -2.64
N THR A 81 1.97 -11.04 -3.78
CA THR A 81 2.75 -10.16 -4.68
C THR A 81 1.95 -9.60 -5.85
N VAL A 82 0.69 -9.99 -6.00
CA VAL A 82 -0.18 -9.52 -7.09
C VAL A 82 -1.28 -8.66 -6.48
N CYS A 83 -1.49 -7.47 -7.05
CA CYS A 83 -2.56 -6.57 -6.67
C CYS A 83 -3.57 -6.45 -7.81
N HIS A 84 -4.83 -6.26 -7.43
CA HIS A 84 -5.96 -6.01 -8.30
C HIS A 84 -6.68 -4.74 -7.91
N VAL A 85 -7.10 -3.94 -8.89
CA VAL A 85 -7.99 -2.79 -8.64
C VAL A 85 -9.38 -3.29 -8.29
N ILE A 86 -9.90 -2.85 -7.15
CA ILE A 86 -11.25 -3.19 -6.67
C ILE A 86 -12.20 -1.99 -6.67
N GLY A 87 -11.68 -0.76 -6.84
CA GLY A 87 -12.50 0.44 -6.87
C GLY A 87 -11.73 1.72 -7.18
N MET A 88 -12.46 2.78 -7.50
CA MET A 88 -11.98 4.13 -7.80
C MET A 88 -12.96 5.17 -7.26
#